data_AF-A0A8J7IEH6-F1
#
_entry.id   AF-A0A8J7IEH6-F1
#
_cell.length_a   1.000
_cell.length_b   1.000
_cell.length_c   1.000
_cell.angle_alpha   90.00
_cell.angle_beta   90.00
_cell.angle_gamma   90.00
#
_symmetry.space_group_name_H-M   'P 1'
#
loop_
_entity.id
_entity.type
_entity.pdbx_description
1 polymer ?
#
loop_
_entity_poly.entity_id
_entity_poly.type
_entity_poly.pdbx_seq_one_letter_code
_entity_poly.pdbx_strand_id
1 'polypeptide(L)'
;MTKKNHKTWVVIAIIVTTISGCRSTDEYKKFAEAGKTFAEATNSLLGDAEQITINTTSERLLSYRITSGKFQPNDEVAQKLVNHYNELSEKDKERLELINELRKHNQFLQDYFSKLIELAGSDSPDRSKAAVESIANSLQNSGNKLVSLSPIKIDRLLSVTKIVLDARINGAIKEELQKRKDTIYQEITIQEKVLKELGESLEGDIKTLRNLQEYRLVVQPLTQPEEVNADTWIEARYNVMTRNADVITKINDASDKLAKFKEFFIASIEGDLTSKRLHDFIQETNSFSAFVFEQK
;
A
#
# COMPACT_ATOMS: atom_id res chain seq x y z
N MET A 1 87.54 -11.81 -4.32
CA MET A 1 86.71 -10.91 -3.50
C MET A 1 85.47 -10.55 -4.28
N THR A 2 84.33 -10.96 -3.74
CA THR A 2 82.96 -10.83 -4.24
C THR A 2 82.47 -9.38 -4.20
N LYS A 3 81.72 -8.95 -5.22
CA LYS A 3 80.54 -8.08 -4.99
C LYS A 3 79.50 -8.30 -6.08
N LYS A 4 78.40 -8.85 -5.60
CA LYS A 4 77.15 -9.23 -6.25
C LYS A 4 76.20 -8.02 -6.21
N ASN A 5 75.10 -8.11 -6.95
CA ASN A 5 73.80 -7.44 -6.71
C ASN A 5 73.59 -6.05 -7.36
N HIS A 6 72.43 -5.70 -7.94
CA HIS A 6 71.17 -6.39 -8.20
C HIS A 6 70.46 -5.67 -9.37
N LYS A 7 69.82 -6.43 -10.26
CA LYS A 7 68.85 -5.90 -11.24
C LYS A 7 67.58 -5.47 -10.49
N THR A 8 67.28 -4.19 -10.46
CA THR A 8 66.04 -3.67 -9.89
C THR A 8 64.94 -3.80 -10.94
N TRP A 9 64.13 -4.86 -10.84
CA TRP A 9 62.82 -4.92 -11.49
C TRP A 9 61.83 -4.17 -10.60
N VAL A 10 61.36 -3.01 -11.07
CA VAL A 10 60.25 -2.30 -10.44
C VAL A 10 58.95 -2.91 -10.98
N VAL A 11 58.34 -3.79 -10.20
CA VAL A 11 56.96 -4.25 -10.43
C VAL A 11 56.06 -3.18 -9.81
N ILE A 12 55.47 -2.32 -10.64
CA ILE A 12 54.41 -1.40 -10.22
C ILE A 12 53.15 -2.25 -10.06
N ALA A 13 52.84 -2.62 -8.82
CA ALA A 13 51.53 -3.13 -8.45
C ALA A 13 50.52 -1.99 -8.52
N ILE A 14 49.73 -1.95 -9.59
CA ILE A 14 48.54 -1.10 -9.67
C ILE A 14 47.53 -1.70 -8.69
N ILE A 15 47.45 -1.14 -7.48
CA ILE A 15 46.31 -1.34 -6.59
C ILE A 15 45.17 -0.51 -7.20
N VAL A 16 44.35 -1.16 -8.04
CA VAL A 16 43.02 -0.64 -8.38
C VAL A 16 42.17 -0.80 -7.13
N THR A 17 42.09 0.25 -6.32
CA THR A 17 41.08 0.36 -5.26
C THR A 17 39.71 0.44 -5.92
N THR A 18 38.93 -0.62 -5.75
CA THR A 18 37.53 -0.73 -6.21
C THR A 18 36.65 0.25 -5.42
N ILE A 19 36.55 1.49 -5.89
CA ILE A 19 35.59 2.50 -5.39
C ILE A 19 34.17 2.23 -5.95
N SER A 20 33.99 1.22 -6.80
CA SER A 20 32.70 0.82 -7.39
C SER A 20 31.70 0.21 -6.42
N GLY A 21 32.04 -0.01 -5.15
CA GLY A 21 31.17 -0.65 -4.14
C GLY A 21 30.22 0.26 -3.35
N CYS A 22 30.37 1.59 -3.39
CA CYS A 22 29.44 2.50 -2.68
C CYS A 22 28.19 2.85 -3.50
N ARG A 23 28.31 2.91 -4.83
CA ARG A 23 27.22 3.39 -5.69
C ARG A 23 25.99 2.47 -5.67
N SER A 24 26.18 1.15 -5.65
CA SER A 24 25.06 0.19 -5.59
C SER A 24 24.33 0.23 -4.25
N THR A 25 25.05 0.40 -3.15
CA THR A 25 24.48 0.52 -1.81
C THR A 25 23.62 1.78 -1.67
N ASP A 26 24.06 2.91 -2.23
CA ASP A 26 23.30 4.16 -2.20
C ASP A 26 22.04 4.11 -3.08
N GLU A 27 22.12 3.50 -4.27
CA GLU A 27 20.96 3.30 -5.14
C GLU A 27 19.91 2.39 -4.47
N TYR A 28 20.34 1.34 -3.77
CA TYR A 28 19.47 0.46 -3.01
C TYR A 28 18.82 1.16 -1.81
N LYS A 29 19.56 2.01 -1.07
CA LYS A 29 18.99 2.83 0.01
C LYS A 29 17.85 3.71 -0.50
N LYS A 30 18.07 4.42 -1.61
CA LYS A 30 17.04 5.28 -2.22
C LYS A 30 15.81 4.49 -2.67
N PHE A 31 16.01 3.28 -3.22
CA PHE A 31 14.89 2.40 -3.54
C PHE A 31 14.11 1.98 -2.28
N ALA A 32 14.80 1.59 -1.21
CA ALA A 32 14.16 1.23 0.05
C ALA A 32 13.43 2.44 0.70
N GLU A 33 13.98 3.64 0.60
CA GLU A 33 13.31 4.88 1.04
C GLU A 33 12.00 5.09 0.27
N ALA A 34 12.00 4.93 -1.06
CA ALA A 34 10.79 5.01 -1.86
C ALA A 34 9.77 3.93 -1.45
N GLY A 35 10.20 2.69 -1.22
CA GLY A 35 9.34 1.61 -0.73
C GLY A 35 8.68 1.93 0.62
N LYS A 36 9.45 2.51 1.55
CA LYS A 36 8.96 2.98 2.85
C LYS A 36 7.89 4.08 2.68
N THR A 37 8.19 5.13 1.93
CA THR A 37 7.28 6.27 1.68
C THR A 37 6.00 5.84 0.95
N PHE A 38 6.11 4.87 0.05
CA PHE A 38 4.96 4.29 -0.64
C PHE A 38 4.03 3.53 0.34
N ALA A 39 4.61 2.70 1.22
CA ALA A 39 3.84 1.94 2.22
C ALA A 39 3.09 2.88 3.19
N GLU A 40 3.74 3.96 3.62
CA GLU A 40 3.13 5.01 4.46
C GLU A 40 1.94 5.69 3.78
N ALA A 41 2.10 6.11 2.52
CA ALA A 41 1.02 6.75 1.76
C ALA A 41 -0.16 5.78 1.54
N THR A 42 0.12 4.53 1.19
CA THR A 42 -0.92 3.50 1.03
C THR A 42 -1.69 3.27 2.34
N ASN A 43 -1.00 3.22 3.49
CA ASN A 43 -1.65 3.10 4.79
C ASN A 43 -2.57 4.29 5.13
N SER A 44 -2.23 5.50 4.68
CA SER A 44 -3.10 6.66 4.85
C SER A 44 -4.41 6.51 4.08
N LEU A 45 -4.37 6.04 2.83
CA LEU A 45 -5.55 5.83 1.98
C LEU A 45 -6.54 4.81 2.53
N LEU A 46 -6.03 3.81 3.26
CA LEU A 46 -6.87 2.80 3.89
C LEU A 46 -7.77 3.37 4.99
N GLY A 47 -7.43 4.52 5.58
CA GLY A 47 -8.34 5.20 6.51
C GLY A 47 -9.59 5.75 5.81
N ASP A 48 -9.43 6.30 4.60
CA ASP A 48 -10.56 6.80 3.81
C ASP A 48 -11.46 5.64 3.36
N ALA A 49 -10.86 4.50 3.01
CA ALA A 49 -11.56 3.27 2.67
C ALA A 49 -12.48 2.76 3.81
N GLU A 50 -11.99 2.77 5.05
CA GLU A 50 -12.79 2.41 6.24
C GLU A 50 -14.01 3.33 6.37
N GLN A 51 -13.79 4.64 6.27
CA GLN A 51 -14.84 5.64 6.40
C GLN A 51 -15.90 5.50 5.30
N ILE A 52 -15.49 5.31 4.05
CA ILE A 52 -16.40 5.11 2.92
C ILE A 52 -17.27 3.86 3.13
N THR A 53 -16.66 2.75 3.57
CA THR A 53 -17.37 1.48 3.80
C THR A 53 -18.51 1.69 4.79
N ILE A 54 -18.20 2.22 5.99
CA ILE A 54 -19.18 2.45 7.05
C ILE A 54 -20.23 3.48 6.66
N ASN A 55 -19.82 4.58 6.02
CA ASN A 55 -20.78 5.60 5.59
C ASN A 55 -21.75 5.04 4.55
N THR A 56 -21.29 4.17 3.65
CA THR A 56 -22.14 3.59 2.60
C THR A 56 -23.21 2.68 3.20
N THR A 57 -22.86 1.77 4.11
CA THR A 57 -23.82 0.87 4.76
C THR A 57 -24.75 1.63 5.70
N SER A 58 -24.25 2.66 6.38
CA SER A 58 -25.07 3.57 7.19
C SER A 58 -26.12 4.30 6.35
N GLU A 59 -25.74 4.83 5.19
CA GLU A 59 -26.70 5.50 4.29
C GLU A 59 -27.69 4.51 3.68
N ARG A 60 -27.30 3.25 3.42
CA ARG A 60 -28.25 2.20 3.00
C ARG A 60 -29.31 1.97 4.07
N LEU A 61 -28.91 1.87 5.34
CA LEU A 61 -29.83 1.70 6.47
C LEU A 61 -30.75 2.90 6.64
N LEU A 62 -30.20 4.12 6.56
CA LEU A 62 -30.98 5.35 6.63
C LEU A 62 -31.99 5.45 5.48
N SER A 63 -31.55 5.17 4.25
CA SER A 63 -32.43 5.17 3.08
C SER A 63 -33.55 4.16 3.22
N TYR A 64 -33.25 2.94 3.70
CA TYR A 64 -34.27 1.94 3.99
C TYR A 64 -35.27 2.46 5.04
N ARG A 65 -34.76 3.04 6.14
CA ARG A 65 -35.59 3.58 7.22
C ARG A 65 -36.52 4.70 6.75
N ILE A 66 -36.02 5.60 5.89
CA ILE A 66 -36.77 6.75 5.34
C ILE A 66 -37.87 6.27 4.40
N THR A 67 -37.56 5.30 3.53
CA THR A 67 -38.48 4.83 2.48
C THR A 67 -39.50 3.80 2.98
N SER A 68 -39.26 3.13 4.11
CA SER A 68 -40.14 2.08 4.66
C SER A 68 -41.37 2.59 5.43
N GLY A 69 -41.58 3.90 5.52
CA GLY A 69 -42.78 4.48 6.15
C GLY A 69 -42.79 4.48 7.69
N LYS A 70 -43.99 4.51 8.28
CA LYS A 70 -44.17 4.57 9.75
C LYS A 70 -43.77 3.25 10.40
N PHE A 71 -43.06 3.37 11.51
CA PHE A 71 -42.48 2.26 12.25
C PHE A 71 -43.32 2.01 13.51
N GLN A 72 -43.80 0.79 13.72
CA GLN A 72 -44.09 0.30 15.07
C GLN A 72 -43.06 -0.79 15.44
N PRO A 73 -42.62 -0.86 16.71
CA PRO A 73 -41.56 -1.77 17.13
C PRO A 73 -41.82 -3.25 16.85
N ASN A 74 -43.08 -3.67 16.73
CA ASN A 74 -43.48 -5.07 16.55
C ASN A 74 -43.89 -5.41 15.10
N ASP A 75 -43.75 -4.47 14.17
CA ASP A 75 -44.15 -4.69 12.78
C ASP A 75 -43.05 -5.43 12.00
N GLU A 76 -43.44 -6.17 10.96
CA GLU A 76 -42.55 -6.91 10.07
C GLU A 76 -41.42 -6.02 9.49
N VAL A 77 -41.69 -4.73 9.27
CA VAL A 77 -40.73 -3.73 8.80
C VAL A 77 -39.61 -3.50 9.82
N ALA A 78 -39.91 -3.55 11.12
CA ALA A 78 -38.92 -3.42 12.19
C ALA A 78 -37.97 -4.61 12.21
N GLN A 79 -38.52 -5.82 12.10
CA GLN A 79 -37.71 -7.03 12.02
C GLN A 79 -36.81 -7.02 10.77
N LYS A 80 -37.33 -6.59 9.62
CA LYS A 80 -36.53 -6.47 8.38
C LYS A 80 -35.38 -5.48 8.50
N LEU A 81 -35.61 -4.30 9.11
CA LEU A 81 -34.53 -3.34 9.35
C LEU A 81 -33.44 -3.91 10.26
N VAL A 82 -33.82 -4.59 11.35
CA VAL A 82 -32.85 -5.22 12.26
C VAL A 82 -32.05 -6.30 11.54
N ASN A 83 -32.70 -7.11 10.69
CA ASN A 83 -32.00 -8.11 9.88
C ASN A 83 -31.02 -7.45 8.90
N HIS A 84 -31.45 -6.41 8.17
CA HIS A 84 -30.55 -5.64 7.30
C HIS A 84 -29.38 -5.01 8.05
N TYR A 85 -29.60 -4.48 9.26
CA TYR A 85 -28.54 -3.95 10.10
C TYR A 85 -27.51 -5.02 10.44
N ASN A 86 -27.97 -6.19 10.89
CA ASN A 86 -27.08 -7.29 11.24
C ASN A 86 -26.28 -7.78 10.02
N GLU A 87 -26.95 -7.98 8.88
CA GLU A 87 -26.29 -8.40 7.64
C GLU A 87 -25.23 -7.42 7.16
N LEU A 88 -25.52 -6.11 7.19
CA LEU A 88 -24.55 -5.08 6.80
C LEU A 88 -23.42 -4.95 7.82
N SER A 89 -23.74 -5.04 9.11
CA SER A 89 -22.74 -4.97 10.18
C SER A 89 -21.73 -6.11 10.12
N GLU A 90 -22.16 -7.33 9.80
CA GLU A 90 -21.24 -8.46 9.63
C GLU A 90 -20.33 -8.25 8.41
N LYS A 91 -20.88 -7.79 7.28
CA LYS A 91 -20.07 -7.45 6.09
C LYS A 91 -19.08 -6.31 6.37
N ASP A 92 -19.47 -5.32 7.17
CA ASP A 92 -18.60 -4.24 7.57
C ASP A 92 -17.45 -4.76 8.45
N LYS A 93 -17.71 -5.69 9.39
CA LYS A 93 -16.65 -6.32 10.18
C LYS A 93 -15.66 -7.08 9.31
N GLU A 94 -16.14 -7.87 8.35
CA GLU A 94 -15.27 -8.62 7.42
C GLU A 94 -14.38 -7.67 6.60
N ARG A 95 -14.96 -6.61 6.04
CA ARG A 95 -14.22 -5.60 5.26
C ARG A 95 -13.23 -4.82 6.13
N LEU A 96 -13.64 -4.40 7.33
CA LEU A 96 -12.74 -3.73 8.26
C LEU A 96 -11.61 -4.64 8.73
N GLU A 97 -11.84 -5.94 8.87
CA GLU A 97 -10.76 -6.89 9.16
C GLU A 97 -9.75 -6.97 8.01
N LEU A 98 -10.22 -7.06 6.77
CA LEU A 98 -9.36 -7.03 5.57
C LEU A 98 -8.54 -5.74 5.50
N ILE A 99 -9.18 -4.58 5.68
CA ILE A 99 -8.49 -3.28 5.62
C ILE A 99 -7.46 -3.17 6.75
N ASN A 100 -7.82 -3.54 7.98
CA ASN A 100 -6.89 -3.53 9.11
C ASN A 100 -5.70 -4.46 8.90
N GLU A 101 -5.92 -5.62 8.29
CA GLU A 101 -4.82 -6.53 7.96
C GLU A 101 -3.92 -5.94 6.88
N LEU A 102 -4.48 -5.26 5.87
CA LEU A 102 -3.69 -4.58 4.83
C LEU A 102 -2.87 -3.41 5.40
N ARG A 103 -3.42 -2.67 6.38
CA ARG A 103 -2.68 -1.65 7.13
C ARG A 103 -1.49 -2.23 7.88
N LYS A 104 -1.68 -3.37 8.55
CA LYS A 104 -0.58 -4.08 9.24
C LYS A 104 0.47 -4.58 8.26
N HIS A 105 0.05 -5.12 7.12
CA HIS A 105 0.94 -5.56 6.04
C HIS A 105 1.81 -4.40 5.55
N ASN A 106 1.21 -3.23 5.30
CA ASN A 106 1.93 -2.01 4.92
C ASN A 106 2.94 -1.58 5.98
N GLN A 107 2.58 -1.67 7.26
CA GLN A 107 3.50 -1.38 8.36
C GLN A 107 4.70 -2.34 8.34
N PHE A 108 4.48 -3.64 8.13
CA PHE A 108 5.58 -4.61 8.03
C PHE A 108 6.47 -4.36 6.80
N LEU A 109 5.91 -3.96 5.66
CA LEU A 109 6.70 -3.54 4.50
C LEU A 109 7.54 -2.30 4.79
N GLN A 110 6.95 -1.29 5.42
CA GLN A 110 7.65 -0.07 5.85
C GLN A 110 8.81 -0.40 6.80
N ASP A 111 8.57 -1.26 7.79
CA ASP A 111 9.58 -1.71 8.73
C ASP A 111 10.69 -2.50 8.03
N TYR A 112 10.32 -3.37 7.07
CA TYR A 112 11.26 -4.14 6.28
C TYR A 112 12.20 -3.23 5.49
N PHE A 113 11.65 -2.27 4.74
CA PHE A 113 12.45 -1.31 3.97
C PHE A 113 13.30 -0.41 4.88
N SER A 114 12.79 -0.01 6.04
CA SER A 114 13.57 0.73 7.03
C SER A 114 14.77 -0.07 7.53
N LYS A 115 14.59 -1.37 7.80
CA LYS A 115 15.71 -2.24 8.20
C LYS A 115 16.69 -2.54 7.07
N LEU A 116 16.23 -2.57 5.82
CA LEU A 116 17.12 -2.66 4.66
C LEU A 116 18.03 -1.43 4.54
N ILE A 117 17.51 -0.23 4.82
CA ILE A 117 18.32 1.01 4.87
C ILE A 117 19.38 0.92 5.99
N GLU A 118 18.99 0.44 7.18
CA GLU A 118 19.92 0.24 8.30
C GLU A 118 21.02 -0.77 7.96
N LEU A 119 20.67 -1.92 7.36
CA LEU A 119 21.63 -2.93 6.91
C LEU A 119 22.61 -2.38 5.88
N ALA A 120 22.16 -1.44 5.06
CA ALA A 120 23.00 -0.76 4.08
C ALA A 120 23.95 0.29 4.67
N GLY A 121 23.74 0.70 5.93
CA GLY A 121 24.54 1.71 6.61
C GLY A 121 25.32 1.23 7.83
N SER A 122 25.11 0.00 8.31
CA SER A 122 25.63 -0.46 9.61
C SER A 122 26.93 -1.26 9.53
N ASP A 123 27.85 -0.97 10.46
CA ASP A 123 29.06 -1.77 10.74
C ASP A 123 28.78 -3.00 11.65
N SER A 124 27.55 -3.17 12.15
CA SER A 124 27.13 -4.29 13.01
C SER A 124 25.89 -5.02 12.47
N PRO A 125 26.08 -6.05 11.62
CA PRO A 125 24.99 -6.70 10.89
C PRO A 125 24.06 -7.60 11.72
N ASP A 126 24.53 -8.16 12.84
CA ASP A 126 23.88 -9.32 13.46
C ASP A 126 22.55 -8.99 14.15
N ARG A 127 22.45 -7.85 14.83
CA ARG A 127 21.16 -7.42 15.44
C ARG A 127 20.13 -7.03 14.39
N SER A 128 20.57 -6.40 13.30
CA SER A 128 19.69 -6.01 12.20
C SER A 128 19.16 -7.24 11.43
N LYS A 129 19.96 -8.31 11.28
CA LYS A 129 19.53 -9.57 10.65
C LYS A 129 18.38 -10.25 11.38
N ALA A 130 18.46 -10.39 12.71
CA ALA A 130 17.39 -11.01 13.49
C ALA A 130 16.08 -10.20 13.45
N ALA A 131 16.18 -8.87 13.50
CA ALA A 131 15.02 -7.99 13.37
C ALA A 131 14.35 -8.13 11.99
N VAL A 132 15.14 -8.14 10.91
CA VAL A 132 14.63 -8.32 9.55
C VAL A 132 13.95 -9.67 9.38
N GLU A 133 14.50 -10.73 9.98
CA GLU A 133 13.88 -12.05 9.95
C GLU A 133 12.51 -12.08 10.63
N SER A 134 12.39 -11.47 11.80
CA SER A 134 11.11 -11.35 12.48
C SER A 134 10.09 -10.57 11.65
N ILE A 135 10.50 -9.45 11.04
CA ILE A 135 9.62 -8.61 10.22
C ILE A 135 9.15 -9.38 8.99
N ALA A 136 10.04 -10.06 8.27
CA ALA A 136 9.68 -10.81 7.09
C ALA A 136 8.72 -11.98 7.40
N ASN A 137 8.87 -12.62 8.56
CA ASN A 137 7.94 -13.65 9.01
C ASN A 137 6.55 -13.04 9.34
N SER A 138 6.52 -11.89 10.02
CA SER A 138 5.26 -11.16 10.27
C SER A 138 4.59 -10.73 8.97
N LEU A 139 5.37 -10.28 7.99
CA LEU A 139 4.89 -9.91 6.67
C LEU A 139 4.24 -11.10 5.97
N GLN A 140 4.92 -12.26 5.94
CA GLN A 140 4.37 -13.48 5.35
C GLN A 140 3.09 -13.95 6.06
N ASN A 141 3.04 -13.89 7.39
CA ASN A 141 1.84 -14.25 8.15
C ASN A 141 0.67 -13.31 7.82
N SER A 142 0.95 -12.02 7.71
CA SER A 142 -0.04 -11.01 7.30
C SER A 142 -0.51 -11.25 5.86
N GLY A 143 0.39 -11.52 4.93
CA GLY A 143 0.07 -11.90 3.56
C GLY A 143 -0.81 -13.15 3.46
N ASN A 144 -0.53 -14.17 4.28
CA ASN A 144 -1.37 -15.35 4.37
C ASN A 144 -2.78 -15.02 4.84
N LYS A 145 -2.89 -14.12 5.83
CA LYS A 145 -4.18 -13.68 6.36
C LYS A 145 -4.94 -12.83 5.34
N LEU A 146 -4.25 -11.94 4.62
CA LEU A 146 -4.82 -11.19 3.50
C LEU A 146 -5.41 -12.11 2.44
N VAL A 147 -4.66 -13.14 2.00
CA VAL A 147 -5.17 -14.13 1.04
C VAL A 147 -6.40 -14.86 1.57
N SER A 148 -6.46 -15.14 2.88
CA SER A 148 -7.61 -15.81 3.50
C SER A 148 -8.83 -14.91 3.66
N LEU A 149 -8.62 -13.60 3.86
CA LEU A 149 -9.69 -12.61 4.03
C LEU A 149 -10.18 -12.06 2.69
N SER A 150 -9.37 -12.15 1.63
CA SER A 150 -9.72 -11.61 0.31
C SER A 150 -10.95 -12.34 -0.25
N PRO A 151 -11.96 -11.60 -0.75
CA PRO A 151 -13.09 -12.19 -1.45
C PRO A 151 -12.69 -12.89 -2.76
N ILE A 152 -11.60 -12.45 -3.43
CA ILE A 152 -11.04 -13.15 -4.59
C ILE A 152 -10.04 -14.24 -4.20
N LYS A 153 -9.95 -15.28 -5.04
CA LYS A 153 -8.85 -16.24 -4.98
C LYS A 153 -7.55 -15.57 -5.43
N ILE A 154 -6.72 -15.20 -4.47
CA ILE A 154 -5.35 -14.79 -4.72
C ILE A 154 -4.50 -16.04 -4.84
N ASP A 155 -4.27 -16.50 -6.07
CA ASP A 155 -3.27 -17.54 -6.30
C ASP A 155 -1.92 -17.04 -5.83
N ARG A 156 -1.28 -17.81 -4.94
CA ARG A 156 0.15 -17.65 -4.66
C ARG A 156 0.86 -17.90 -5.97
N LEU A 157 1.70 -16.95 -6.39
CA LEU A 157 2.38 -17.10 -7.67
C LEU A 157 3.21 -18.39 -7.63
N LEU A 158 3.18 -19.12 -8.74
CA LEU A 158 4.24 -20.08 -9.03
C LEU A 158 5.54 -19.28 -9.04
N SER A 159 6.55 -19.79 -8.33
CA SER A 159 7.88 -19.18 -8.19
C SER A 159 8.24 -18.32 -9.39
N VAL A 160 8.48 -17.02 -9.17
CA VAL A 160 9.01 -16.14 -10.20
C VAL A 160 10.23 -16.83 -10.82
N THR A 161 10.38 -16.74 -12.14
CA THR A 161 11.62 -17.14 -12.82
C THR A 161 12.80 -16.64 -12.02
N LYS A 162 13.74 -17.55 -11.70
CA LYS A 162 14.84 -17.37 -10.76
C LYS A 162 15.41 -15.94 -10.78
N ILE A 163 15.02 -15.12 -9.81
CA ILE A 163 15.54 -13.75 -9.65
C ILE A 163 17.05 -13.85 -9.41
N VAL A 164 17.89 -13.17 -10.20
CA VAL A 164 19.36 -13.25 -10.10
C VAL A 164 19.92 -12.00 -9.44
N LEU A 165 20.57 -12.13 -8.28
CA LEU A 165 21.14 -10.94 -7.62
C LEU A 165 22.33 -10.36 -8.39
N ASP A 166 22.32 -9.04 -8.54
CA ASP A 166 23.43 -8.27 -9.09
C ASP A 166 24.69 -8.47 -8.23
N ALA A 167 25.84 -8.64 -8.89
CA ALA A 167 27.11 -8.88 -8.24
C ALA A 167 27.62 -7.70 -7.40
N ARG A 168 27.13 -6.48 -7.65
CA ARG A 168 27.40 -5.23 -6.91
C ARG A 168 26.57 -5.11 -5.63
N ILE A 169 25.58 -5.98 -5.41
CA ILE A 169 24.91 -6.09 -4.11
C ILE A 169 25.78 -6.97 -3.22
N ASN A 170 26.19 -6.40 -2.09
CA ASN A 170 27.26 -6.95 -1.25
C ASN A 170 26.81 -7.06 0.22
N GLY A 171 27.60 -7.79 1.01
CA GLY A 171 27.46 -7.80 2.47
C GLY A 171 26.11 -8.31 2.96
N ALA A 172 25.64 -7.75 4.07
CA ALA A 172 24.42 -8.20 4.74
C ALA A 172 23.14 -8.01 3.92
N ILE A 173 23.09 -6.99 3.05
CA ILE A 173 21.97 -6.79 2.12
C ILE A 173 21.88 -7.97 1.14
N LYS A 174 23.02 -8.41 0.59
CA LYS A 174 23.06 -9.53 -0.35
C LYS A 174 22.51 -10.80 0.28
N GLU A 175 22.94 -11.11 1.50
CA GLU A 175 22.48 -12.30 2.23
C GLU A 175 20.97 -12.27 2.46
N GLU A 176 20.45 -11.11 2.88
CA GLU A 176 19.03 -10.92 3.13
C GLU A 176 18.18 -11.05 1.85
N LEU A 177 18.56 -10.33 0.78
CA LEU A 177 17.87 -10.42 -0.50
C LEU A 177 17.95 -11.82 -1.12
N GLN A 178 19.08 -12.51 -0.96
CA GLN A 178 19.23 -13.87 -1.46
C GLN A 178 18.26 -14.83 -0.77
N LYS A 179 18.01 -14.61 0.53
CA LYS A 179 17.08 -15.39 1.34
C LYS A 179 15.62 -15.05 1.04
N ARG A 180 15.29 -13.78 0.77
CA ARG A 180 13.89 -13.30 0.84
C ARG A 180 13.32 -12.62 -0.40
N LYS A 181 14.09 -12.43 -1.48
CA LYS A 181 13.60 -11.78 -2.71
C LYS A 181 12.26 -12.36 -3.22
N ASP A 182 12.10 -13.67 -3.24
CA ASP A 182 10.88 -14.32 -3.74
C ASP A 182 9.70 -14.08 -2.78
N THR A 183 9.96 -14.11 -1.47
CA THR A 183 8.95 -13.79 -0.45
C THR A 183 8.51 -12.33 -0.58
N ILE A 184 9.44 -11.36 -0.58
CA ILE A 184 9.10 -9.94 -0.67
C ILE A 184 8.34 -9.61 -1.95
N TYR A 185 8.77 -10.19 -3.08
CA TYR A 185 8.04 -10.05 -4.34
C TYR A 185 6.60 -10.58 -4.24
N GLN A 186 6.42 -11.74 -3.62
CA GLN A 186 5.10 -12.33 -3.40
C GLN A 186 4.23 -11.44 -2.50
N GLU A 187 4.81 -10.85 -1.45
CA GLU A 187 4.09 -9.97 -0.52
C GLU A 187 3.64 -8.67 -1.18
N ILE A 188 4.50 -8.04 -1.99
CA ILE A 188 4.13 -6.87 -2.81
C ILE A 188 2.99 -7.23 -3.79
N THR A 189 3.05 -8.44 -4.38
CA THR A 189 2.00 -8.92 -5.29
C THR A 189 0.66 -9.14 -4.58
N ILE A 190 0.67 -9.71 -3.37
CA ILE A 190 -0.55 -9.88 -2.57
C ILE A 190 -1.16 -8.51 -2.29
N GLN A 191 -0.36 -7.55 -1.83
CA GLN A 191 -0.79 -6.19 -1.56
C GLN A 191 -1.41 -5.52 -2.81
N GLU A 192 -0.76 -5.62 -3.96
CA GLU A 192 -1.27 -5.10 -5.25
C GLU A 192 -2.67 -5.62 -5.57
N LYS A 193 -2.85 -6.95 -5.48
CA LYS A 193 -4.12 -7.61 -5.81
C LYS A 193 -5.24 -7.24 -4.84
N VAL A 194 -4.95 -7.26 -3.54
CA VAL A 194 -5.93 -6.87 -2.51
C VAL A 194 -6.31 -5.39 -2.66
N LEU A 195 -5.34 -4.51 -2.90
CA LEU A 195 -5.61 -3.09 -3.06
C LEU A 195 -6.45 -2.80 -4.31
N LYS A 196 -6.19 -3.52 -5.41
CA LYS A 196 -7.00 -3.44 -6.63
C LYS A 196 -8.45 -3.82 -6.38
N GLU A 197 -8.67 -4.95 -5.72
CA GLU A 197 -10.01 -5.43 -5.36
C GLU A 197 -10.73 -4.44 -4.44
N LEU A 198 -10.03 -3.91 -3.44
CA LEU A 198 -10.56 -2.89 -2.54
C LEU A 198 -10.95 -1.63 -3.32
N GLY A 199 -10.13 -1.20 -4.29
CA GLY A 199 -10.44 -0.08 -5.17
C GLY A 199 -11.72 -0.28 -5.98
N GLU A 200 -11.87 -1.44 -6.64
CA GLU A 200 -13.07 -1.80 -7.40
C GLU A 200 -14.33 -1.81 -6.50
N SER A 201 -14.21 -2.37 -5.29
CA SER A 201 -15.28 -2.39 -4.30
C SER A 201 -15.66 -0.97 -3.84
N LEU A 202 -14.68 -0.13 -3.52
CA LEU A 202 -14.90 1.24 -3.05
C LEU A 202 -15.52 2.14 -4.12
N GLU A 203 -15.25 1.88 -5.40
CA GLU A 203 -15.87 2.63 -6.50
C GLU A 203 -17.39 2.43 -6.49
N GLY A 204 -17.85 1.19 -6.27
CA GLY A 204 -19.26 0.89 -6.08
C GLY A 204 -19.86 1.54 -4.84
N ASP A 205 -19.10 1.54 -3.74
CA ASP A 205 -19.52 2.14 -2.48
C ASP A 205 -19.63 3.67 -2.58
N ILE A 206 -18.67 4.36 -3.18
CA ILE A 206 -18.72 5.82 -3.40
C ILE A 206 -19.91 6.20 -4.29
N LYS A 207 -20.15 5.46 -5.38
CA LYS A 207 -21.33 5.69 -6.23
C LYS A 207 -22.63 5.53 -5.43
N THR A 208 -22.73 4.47 -4.64
CA THR A 208 -23.90 4.22 -3.77
C THR A 208 -24.07 5.33 -2.75
N LEU A 209 -23.00 5.65 -2.01
CA LEU A 209 -22.97 6.67 -0.98
C LEU A 209 -23.42 8.02 -1.52
N ARG A 210 -22.88 8.44 -2.67
CA ARG A 210 -23.26 9.69 -3.33
C ARG A 210 -24.74 9.70 -3.70
N ASN A 211 -25.25 8.64 -4.32
CA ASN A 211 -26.66 8.56 -4.71
C ASN A 211 -27.61 8.65 -3.50
N LEU A 212 -27.28 7.96 -2.42
CA LEU A 212 -28.10 7.95 -1.20
C LEU A 212 -28.03 9.31 -0.47
N GLN A 213 -26.85 9.92 -0.40
CA GLN A 213 -26.67 11.25 0.18
C GLN A 213 -27.32 12.33 -0.66
N GLU A 214 -27.27 12.25 -1.99
CA GLU A 214 -27.95 13.18 -2.87
C GLU A 214 -29.46 13.13 -2.63
N TYR A 215 -30.04 11.93 -2.57
CA TYR A 215 -31.45 11.81 -2.25
C TYR A 215 -31.79 12.43 -0.88
N ARG A 216 -31.08 12.03 0.18
CA ARG A 216 -31.41 12.43 1.56
C ARG A 216 -31.11 13.90 1.87
N LEU A 217 -30.00 14.44 1.36
CA LEU A 217 -29.48 15.76 1.73
C LEU A 217 -29.78 16.85 0.70
N VAL A 218 -30.10 16.48 -0.54
CA VAL A 218 -30.30 17.44 -1.63
C VAL A 218 -31.74 17.39 -2.15
N VAL A 219 -32.21 16.21 -2.55
CA VAL A 219 -33.54 16.06 -3.16
C VAL A 219 -34.64 16.14 -2.11
N GLN A 220 -34.53 15.38 -1.02
CA GLN A 220 -35.56 15.30 0.00
C GLN A 220 -35.93 16.68 0.59
N PRO A 221 -34.98 17.55 0.99
CA PRO A 221 -35.32 18.88 1.51
C PRO A 221 -36.12 19.74 0.54
N LEU A 222 -35.89 19.65 -0.77
CA LEU A 222 -36.65 20.40 -1.79
C LEU A 222 -38.11 19.96 -1.93
N THR A 223 -38.45 18.79 -1.40
CA THR A 223 -39.79 18.20 -1.50
C THR A 223 -40.58 18.28 -0.20
N GLN A 224 -39.96 18.77 0.87
CA GLN A 224 -40.60 18.97 2.16
C GLN A 224 -41.38 20.30 2.18
N PRO A 225 -42.44 20.42 3.00
CA PRO A 225 -43.25 21.63 3.08
C PRO A 225 -42.53 22.81 3.76
N GLU A 226 -41.46 22.55 4.52
CA GLU A 226 -40.67 23.59 5.16
C GLU A 226 -39.82 24.39 4.16
N GLU A 227 -39.60 25.68 4.45
CA GLU A 227 -38.75 26.53 3.63
C GLU A 227 -37.29 26.07 3.68
N VAL A 228 -36.66 25.95 2.50
CA VAL A 228 -35.27 25.52 2.37
C VAL A 228 -34.33 26.72 2.51
N ASN A 229 -33.35 26.62 3.42
CA ASN A 229 -32.25 27.58 3.46
C ASN A 229 -31.35 27.39 2.22
N ALA A 230 -31.32 28.38 1.34
CA ALA A 230 -30.62 28.30 0.06
C ALA A 230 -29.11 28.06 0.22
N ASP A 231 -28.44 28.79 1.12
CA ASP A 231 -26.99 28.69 1.29
C ASP A 231 -26.57 27.32 1.83
N THR A 232 -27.25 26.84 2.88
CA THR A 232 -26.98 25.50 3.44
C THR A 232 -27.27 24.39 2.43
N TRP A 233 -28.30 24.54 1.60
CA TRP A 233 -28.63 23.56 0.57
C TRP A 233 -27.58 23.52 -0.55
N ILE A 234 -27.12 24.69 -1.02
CA ILE A 234 -26.07 24.79 -2.04
C ILE A 234 -24.78 24.15 -1.52
N GLU A 235 -24.41 24.43 -0.28
CA GLU A 235 -23.24 23.83 0.37
C GLU A 235 -23.37 22.31 0.50
N ALA A 236 -24.52 21.81 0.97
CA ALA A 236 -24.79 20.38 1.08
C ALA A 236 -24.67 19.68 -0.29
N ARG A 237 -25.25 20.28 -1.33
CA ARG A 237 -25.15 19.75 -2.71
C ARG A 237 -23.72 19.73 -3.20
N TYR A 238 -22.96 20.81 -3.02
CA TYR A 238 -21.54 20.86 -3.39
C TYR A 238 -20.75 19.75 -2.69
N ASN A 239 -20.94 19.60 -1.38
CA ASN A 239 -20.26 18.59 -0.58
C ASN A 239 -20.61 17.16 -1.04
N VAL A 240 -21.88 16.86 -1.31
CA VAL A 240 -22.27 15.53 -1.82
C VAL A 240 -21.65 15.22 -3.19
N MET A 241 -21.59 16.23 -4.07
CA MET A 241 -21.07 16.06 -5.44
C MET A 241 -19.56 15.91 -5.49
N THR A 242 -18.83 16.55 -4.58
CA THR A 242 -17.35 16.56 -4.58
C THR A 242 -16.72 15.60 -3.58
N ARG A 243 -17.46 15.15 -2.56
CA ARG A 243 -16.95 14.23 -1.54
C ARG A 243 -16.39 12.95 -2.17
N ASN A 244 -15.21 12.57 -1.69
CA ASN A 244 -14.46 11.37 -2.07
C ASN A 244 -14.15 11.26 -3.58
N ALA A 245 -14.22 12.36 -4.34
CA ALA A 245 -14.00 12.35 -5.78
C ALA A 245 -12.57 11.89 -6.15
N ASP A 246 -11.60 12.15 -5.28
CA ASP A 246 -10.19 11.85 -5.44
C ASP A 246 -9.77 10.50 -4.83
N VAL A 247 -10.53 9.94 -3.88
CA VAL A 247 -10.18 8.69 -3.19
C VAL A 247 -10.04 7.51 -4.15
N ILE A 248 -10.94 7.38 -5.14
CA ILE A 248 -10.83 6.32 -6.17
C ILE A 248 -9.58 6.51 -7.02
N THR A 249 -9.30 7.76 -7.44
CA THR A 249 -8.09 8.07 -8.19
C THR A 249 -6.85 7.70 -7.39
N LYS A 250 -6.81 8.02 -6.09
CA LYS A 250 -5.71 7.71 -5.18
C LYS A 250 -5.49 6.20 -5.01
N ILE A 251 -6.56 5.43 -4.81
CA ILE A 251 -6.45 3.98 -4.61
C ILE A 251 -6.05 3.25 -5.90
N ASN A 252 -6.60 3.67 -7.05
CA ASN A 252 -6.20 3.10 -8.34
C ASN A 252 -4.73 3.44 -8.67
N ASP A 253 -4.31 4.69 -8.44
CA ASP A 253 -2.92 5.10 -8.63
C ASP A 253 -1.97 4.34 -7.69
N ALA A 254 -2.39 4.05 -6.46
CA ALA A 254 -1.63 3.21 -5.54
C ALA A 254 -1.47 1.77 -6.06
N SER A 255 -2.54 1.16 -6.60
CA SER A 255 -2.47 -0.19 -7.17
C SER A 255 -1.57 -0.24 -8.41
N ASP A 256 -1.69 0.72 -9.32
CA ASP A 256 -0.84 0.82 -10.52
C ASP A 256 0.63 1.06 -10.15
N LYS A 257 0.89 1.87 -9.12
CA LYS A 257 2.25 2.10 -8.60
C LYS A 257 2.81 0.88 -7.89
N LEU A 258 2.00 0.04 -7.24
CA LEU A 258 2.46 -1.25 -6.70
C LEU A 258 2.90 -2.21 -7.82
N ALA A 259 2.16 -2.26 -8.92
CA ALA A 259 2.55 -3.05 -10.08
C ALA A 259 3.92 -2.61 -10.62
N LYS A 260 4.15 -1.30 -10.76
CA LYS A 260 5.46 -0.74 -11.10
C LYS A 260 6.51 -1.05 -10.03
N PHE A 261 6.20 -0.83 -8.75
CA PHE A 261 7.13 -1.05 -7.65
C PHE A 261 7.67 -2.48 -7.62
N LYS A 262 6.80 -3.46 -7.90
CA LYS A 262 7.15 -4.87 -8.05
C LYS A 262 8.18 -5.10 -9.17
N GLU A 263 8.00 -4.48 -10.33
CA GLU A 263 8.97 -4.55 -11.43
C GLU A 263 10.30 -3.87 -11.06
N PHE A 264 10.21 -2.72 -10.39
CA PHE A 264 11.37 -1.97 -9.90
C PHE A 264 12.13 -2.72 -8.81
N PHE A 265 11.44 -3.47 -7.95
CA PHE A 265 12.06 -4.34 -6.96
C PHE A 265 12.95 -5.37 -7.67
N ILE A 266 12.44 -6.09 -8.67
CA ILE A 266 13.24 -7.02 -9.47
C ILE A 266 14.41 -6.28 -10.15
N ALA A 267 14.15 -5.19 -10.86
CA ALA A 267 15.22 -4.46 -11.56
C ALA A 267 16.30 -3.95 -10.59
N SER A 268 15.94 -3.56 -9.37
CA SER A 268 16.88 -3.10 -8.33
C SER A 268 17.79 -4.21 -7.82
N ILE A 269 17.25 -5.43 -7.68
CA ILE A 269 18.01 -6.57 -7.15
C ILE A 269 18.80 -7.29 -8.24
N GLU A 270 18.36 -7.23 -9.50
CA GLU A 270 19.08 -7.78 -10.66
C GLU A 270 20.08 -6.79 -11.27
N GLY A 271 20.04 -5.53 -10.83
CA GLY A 271 20.99 -4.49 -11.24
C GLY A 271 20.73 -3.87 -12.60
N ASP A 272 19.55 -4.15 -13.16
CA ASP A 272 19.00 -3.57 -14.39
C ASP A 272 18.39 -2.17 -14.15
N LEU A 273 18.59 -1.64 -12.95
CA LEU A 273 18.16 -0.31 -12.56
C LEU A 273 19.20 0.74 -12.99
N THR A 274 18.82 1.59 -13.94
CA THR A 274 19.63 2.76 -14.28
C THR A 274 19.36 3.89 -13.27
N SER A 275 20.36 4.75 -13.01
CA SER A 275 20.17 5.89 -12.10
C SER A 275 19.03 6.81 -12.55
N LYS A 276 18.75 6.90 -13.86
CA LYS A 276 17.59 7.63 -14.40
C LYS A 276 16.27 6.95 -14.03
N ARG A 277 16.14 5.64 -14.29
CA ARG A 277 14.92 4.89 -13.94
C ARG A 277 14.63 4.96 -12.45
N LEU A 278 15.64 4.83 -11.60
CA LEU A 278 15.50 4.98 -10.15
C LEU A 278 15.02 6.39 -9.76
N HIS A 279 15.60 7.42 -10.37
CA HIS A 279 15.19 8.81 -10.10
C HIS A 279 13.73 9.06 -10.50
N ASP A 280 13.34 8.62 -11.70
CA ASP A 280 11.97 8.75 -12.19
C ASP A 280 10.99 8.04 -11.25
N PHE A 281 11.33 6.82 -10.80
CA PHE A 281 10.53 6.06 -9.83
C PHE A 281 10.38 6.78 -8.49
N ILE A 282 11.48 7.29 -7.91
CA ILE A 282 11.44 8.05 -6.65
C ILE A 282 10.56 9.30 -6.80
N GLN A 283 10.68 10.02 -7.92
CA GLN A 283 9.87 11.19 -8.19
C GLN A 283 8.37 10.82 -8.29
N GLU A 284 8.05 9.72 -8.97
CA GLU A 284 6.68 9.21 -9.07
C GLU A 284 6.11 8.81 -7.69
N THR A 285 6.91 8.19 -6.82
CA THR A 285 6.51 7.82 -5.46
C THR A 285 6.32 9.05 -4.59
N ASN A 286 7.23 10.01 -4.64
CA ASN A 286 7.11 11.25 -3.86
C ASN A 286 5.90 12.08 -4.30
N SER A 287 5.63 12.13 -5.60
CA SER A 287 4.45 12.82 -6.14
C SER A 287 3.15 12.15 -5.70
N PHE A 288 3.13 10.82 -5.65
CA PHE A 288 2.00 10.06 -5.11
C PHE A 288 1.80 10.34 -3.62
N SER A 289 2.85 10.23 -2.81
CA SER A 289 2.76 10.50 -1.38
C SER A 289 2.30 11.93 -1.10
N ALA A 290 2.81 12.91 -1.85
CA ALA A 290 2.31 14.29 -1.78
C ALA A 290 0.81 14.37 -2.11
N PHE A 291 0.39 13.77 -3.22
CA PHE A 291 -1.03 13.73 -3.62
C PHE A 291 -1.94 13.08 -2.55
N VAL A 292 -1.46 12.04 -1.86
CA VAL A 292 -2.18 11.42 -0.75
C VAL A 292 -2.25 12.32 0.48
N PHE A 293 -1.17 13.03 0.81
CA PHE A 293 -1.05 13.82 2.05
C PHE A 293 -1.53 15.28 1.93
N GLU A 294 -1.65 15.85 0.73
CA GLU A 294 -2.02 17.26 0.49
C GLU A 294 -3.45 17.65 0.92
N GLN A 295 -4.26 16.74 1.46
CA GLN A 295 -5.67 16.99 1.81
C GLN A 295 -6.08 16.64 3.25
N LYS A 296 -5.12 16.54 4.19
CA LYS A 296 -5.44 16.42 5.62
C LYS A 296 -5.35 17.75 6.36
#